data_AF-A0A965RL96-F1
#
_entry.id   AF-A0A965RL96-F1
#
_cell.length_a   1.000
_cell.length_b   1.000
_cell.length_c   1.000
_cell.angle_alpha   90.00
_cell.angle_beta   90.00
_cell.angle_gamma   90.00
#
_symmetry.space_group_name_H-M   'P 1'
#
loop_
_entity.id
_entity.type
_entity.pdbx_description
1 polymer ?
#
loop_
_entity_poly.entity_id
_entity_poly.type
_entity_poly.pdbx_seq_one_letter_code
_entity_poly.pdbx_strand_id
1 'polypeptide(L)' 'MARGIIEFNLNEESNEFKLALNAKEIMSVLWELDQELRSRTKYASDTTSEEVIEALISIRDFLRESMSENNIDFDMYG' A
#
# COMPACT_ATOMS: atom_id res chain seq x y z
N MET A 1 -2.73 3.00 -31.09
CA MET A 1 -1.75 2.74 -30.02
C MET A 1 -1.81 3.92 -29.08
N ALA A 2 -2.17 3.72 -27.81
CA ALA A 2 -2.21 4.80 -26.83
C ALA A 2 -0.80 5.03 -26.25
N ARG A 3 -0.43 6.29 -26.02
CA ARG A 3 0.86 6.68 -25.42
C ARG A 3 0.61 7.73 -24.34
N GLY A 4 1.18 7.52 -23.16
CA GLY A 4 1.31 8.52 -22.10
C GLY A 4 2.78 8.82 -21.84
N ILE A 5 3.10 10.08 -21.53
CA ILE A 5 4.45 10.52 -21.13
C ILE A 5 4.24 11.40 -19.91
N ILE A 6 5.08 11.21 -18.89
CA ILE A 6 5.21 12.13 -17.77
C ILE A 6 6.60 12.76 -17.89
N GLU A 7 6.65 14.08 -17.94
CA GLU A 7 7.89 14.86 -18.06
C GLU A 7 8.19 15.55 -16.72
N PHE A 8 9.47 15.59 -16.35
CA PHE A 8 9.95 16.15 -15.09
C PHE A 8 11.14 17.07 -15.34
N ASN A 9 11.18 18.23 -14.68
CA ASN A 9 12.37 19.07 -14.61
C ASN A 9 13.30 18.55 -13.50
N LEU A 10 14.32 17.75 -13.83
CA LEU A 10 15.15 17.08 -12.83
C LEU A 10 15.95 18.00 -11.89
N ASN A 11 16.11 19.29 -12.22
CA ASN A 11 16.73 20.25 -11.31
C ASN A 11 15.81 20.63 -10.14
N GLU A 12 14.50 20.54 -10.34
CA GLU A 12 13.48 20.95 -9.38
C GLU A 12 12.69 19.74 -8.83
N GLU A 13 12.46 18.72 -9.67
CA GLU A 13 11.52 17.62 -9.45
C GLU A 13 12.21 16.23 -9.36
N SER A 14 13.48 16.21 -8.94
CA SER A 14 14.25 14.96 -8.87
C SER A 14 13.62 13.91 -7.94
N ASN A 15 12.93 14.34 -6.89
CA ASN A 15 12.33 13.44 -5.90
C ASN A 15 11.02 12.85 -6.42
N GLU A 16 10.18 13.67 -7.04
CA GLU A 16 8.93 13.30 -7.70
C GLU A 16 9.21 12.29 -8.82
N PHE A 17 10.26 12.53 -9.61
CA PHE A 17 10.72 11.58 -10.62
C PHE A 17 11.09 10.22 -9.99
N LYS A 18 11.84 10.22 -8.89
CA LYS A 18 12.20 8.97 -8.18
C LYS A 18 10.99 8.27 -7.59
N LEU A 19 10.02 9.01 -7.04
CA LEU A 19 8.78 8.44 -6.52
C LEU A 19 7.97 7.80 -7.65
N ALA A 20 7.84 8.47 -8.80
CA ALA A 20 7.16 7.92 -9.97
C ALA A 20 7.85 6.64 -10.50
N LEU A 21 9.19 6.61 -10.53
CA LEU A 21 9.95 5.41 -10.93
C LEU A 21 9.75 4.23 -9.97
N ASN A 22 9.66 4.49 -8.66
CA ASN A 22 9.53 3.44 -7.64
C ASN A 22 8.07 3.17 -7.24
N ALA A 23 7.10 3.76 -7.92
CA ALA A 23 5.69 3.66 -7.55
C ALA A 23 5.22 2.20 -7.51
N LYS A 24 5.70 1.37 -8.44
CA LYS A 24 5.38 -0.06 -8.50
C LYS A 24 5.94 -0.81 -7.29
N GLU A 25 7.18 -0.54 -6.90
CA GLU A 25 7.83 -1.19 -5.77
C GLU A 25 7.17 -0.76 -4.46
N ILE A 26 6.83 0.52 -4.31
CA ILE A 26 6.07 1.04 -3.16
C ILE A 26 4.72 0.34 -3.06
N MET A 27 3.99 0.22 -4.17
CA MET A 27 2.71 -0.49 -4.20
C MET A 27 2.83 -1.97 -3.85
N SER A 28 3.91 -2.64 -4.27
CA SER A 28 4.22 -4.02 -3.88
C SER A 28 4.40 -4.14 -2.35
N VAL A 29 5.16 -3.23 -1.74
CA VAL A 29 5.39 -3.22 -0.29
C VAL A 29 4.08 -2.98 0.49
N LEU A 30 3.24 -2.06 0.03
CA LEU A 30 1.92 -1.82 0.63
C LEU A 30 1.03 -3.06 0.53
N TRP A 31 1.08 -3.79 -0.58
CA TRP A 31 0.31 -5.01 -0.78
C TRP A 31 0.79 -6.14 0.14
N GLU A 32 2.10 -6.33 0.25
CA GLU A 32 2.71 -7.28 1.18
C GLU A 32 2.32 -6.97 2.63
N LEU A 33 2.28 -5.69 3.02
CA LEU A 33 1.82 -5.27 4.33
C LEU A 33 0.35 -5.63 4.58
N ASP A 34 -0.55 -5.38 3.62
CA ASP A 34 -1.96 -5.79 3.73
C ASP A 34 -2.10 -7.32 3.88
N GLN A 35 -1.33 -8.10 3.11
CA GLN A 35 -1.34 -9.56 3.20
C GLN A 35 -0.81 -10.05 4.55
N GLU A 36 0.25 -9.43 5.08
CA GLU A 36 0.82 -9.79 6.37
C GLU A 36 -0.16 -9.48 7.52
N LEU A 37 -0.79 -8.30 7.53
CA LEU A 37 -1.82 -7.94 8.52
C LEU A 37 -3.02 -8.90 8.46
N ARG A 38 -3.44 -9.28 7.24
CA ARG A 38 -4.51 -10.27 7.03
C ARG A 38 -4.09 -11.66 7.55
N SER A 39 -2.85 -12.07 7.31
CA SER A 39 -2.34 -13.36 7.75
C SER A 39 -2.34 -13.46 9.28
N ARG A 40 -1.83 -12.42 9.96
CA ARG A 40 -1.75 -12.37 11.42
C ARG A 40 -3.10 -12.36 12.12
N THR A 41 -4.12 -11.80 11.48
CA THR A 41 -5.50 -11.78 12.02
C THR A 41 -6.24 -13.08 11.73
N LYS A 42 -6.11 -13.64 10.51
CA LYS A 42 -6.80 -14.87 10.10
C LYS A 42 -6.24 -16.14 10.76
N TYR A 43 -4.93 -16.18 10.98
CA TYR A 43 -4.22 -17.33 11.54
C TYR A 43 -3.66 -17.01 12.94
N ALA A 44 -4.34 -16.12 13.68
CA ALA A 44 -4.00 -15.82 15.07
C ALA A 44 -4.07 -17.11 15.91
N SER A 45 -3.12 -17.26 16.83
CA SER A 45 -3.11 -18.37 17.80
C SER A 45 -4.21 -18.16 18.84
N ASP A 46 -4.72 -19.24 19.44
CA ASP A 46 -5.64 -19.17 20.59
C ASP A 46 -5.04 -18.41 21.79
N THR A 47 -3.71 -18.24 21.81
CA THR A 47 -2.97 -17.49 22.83
C THR A 47 -2.83 -15.99 22.50
N THR A 48 -3.19 -15.57 21.29
CA THR A 48 -3.15 -14.15 20.90
C THR A 48 -4.36 -13.45 21.52
N SER A 49 -4.13 -12.34 22.23
CA SER A 49 -5.24 -11.60 22.84
C SER A 49 -6.13 -10.96 21.78
N GLU A 50 -7.42 -10.86 22.09
CA GLU A 50 -8.42 -10.21 21.25
C GLU A 50 -8.02 -8.75 20.94
N GLU A 51 -7.54 -8.01 21.94
CA GLU A 51 -7.03 -6.64 21.78
C GLU A 51 -5.92 -6.52 20.71
N VAL A 52 -5.02 -7.50 20.61
CA VAL A 52 -3.96 -7.51 19.60
C VAL A 52 -4.54 -7.76 18.21
N ILE A 53 -5.51 -8.67 18.09
CA ILE A 53 -6.19 -8.95 16.83
C ILE A 53 -6.95 -7.69 16.37
N GLU A 54 -7.69 -7.03 17.26
CA GLU A 54 -8.42 -5.80 16.98
C GLU A 54 -7.47 -4.67 16.53
N ALA A 55 -6.32 -4.51 17.18
CA ALA A 55 -5.33 -3.51 16.78
C ALA A 55 -4.78 -3.77 15.37
N LEU A 56 -4.51 -5.04 15.02
CA LEU A 56 -4.05 -5.42 13.67
C LEU A 56 -5.12 -5.17 12.60
N ILE A 57 -6.38 -5.48 12.92
CA ILE A 57 -7.53 -5.17 12.04
C ILE A 57 -7.63 -3.66 11.83
N SER A 58 -7.60 -2.88 12.91
CA SER A 58 -7.70 -1.42 12.84
C SER A 58 -6.60 -0.78 11.98
N ILE A 59 -5.36 -1.24 12.09
CA ILE A 59 -4.25 -0.75 11.25
C ILE A 59 -4.47 -1.12 9.78
N ARG A 60 -4.98 -2.32 9.50
CA ARG A 60 -5.28 -2.76 8.14
C ARG A 60 -6.41 -1.95 7.51
N ASP A 61 -7.43 -1.64 8.29
CA ASP A 61 -8.55 -0.80 7.85
C ASP A 61 -8.07 0.63 7.58
N PHE A 62 -7.26 1.20 8.47
CA PHE A 62 -6.63 2.51 8.26
C PHE A 62 -5.78 2.55 6.99
N LEU A 63 -4.97 1.52 6.72
CA LEU A 63 -4.18 1.41 5.50
C LEU A 63 -5.08 1.47 4.26
N ARG A 64 -6.16 0.66 4.23
CA ARG A 64 -7.07 0.58 3.09
C ARG A 64 -7.88 1.86 2.88
N GLU A 65 -8.35 2.48 3.97
CA GLU A 65 -9.04 3.77 3.93
C GLU A 65 -8.12 4.87 3.39
N SER A 66 -6.91 4.99 3.92
CA SER A 66 -5.91 5.98 3.48
C SER A 66 -5.57 5.82 1.99
N MET A 67 -5.45 4.59 1.52
CA MET A 67 -5.21 4.31 0.10
C MET A 67 -6.42 4.73 -0.76
N SER A 68 -7.63 4.36 -0.34
CA SER A 68 -8.86 4.73 -1.05
C SER A 68 -9.06 6.24 -1.13
N GLU A 69 -8.76 7.00 -0.07
CA GLU A 69 -8.83 8.47 -0.06
C GLU A 69 -7.90 9.11 -1.11
N ASN A 70 -6.79 8.43 -1.43
CA ASN A 70 -5.82 8.86 -2.44
C ASN A 70 -6.09 8.25 -3.84
N ASN A 71 -7.24 7.59 -4.04
CA ASN A 71 -7.59 6.85 -5.27
C ASN A 71 -6.56 5.78 -5.65
N ILE A 72 -5.92 5.18 -4.66
CA ILE A 72 -4.99 4.08 -4.83
C ILE A 72 -5.71 2.79 -4.45
N ASP A 73 -5.66 1.80 -5.34
CA ASP A 73 -6.21 0.47 -5.09
C ASP A 73 -5.18 -0.61 -5.44
N PHE A 74 -5.22 -1.74 -4.74
CA PHE A 74 -4.35 -2.89 -5.06
C PHE A 74 -4.71 -3.57 -6.40
N ASP A 75 -5.93 -3.36 -6.89
CA ASP A 75 -6.43 -3.87 -8.18
C ASP A 75 -5.86 -3.09 -9.39
N MET A 76 -5.04 -2.05 -9.17
CA MET A 76 -4.31 -1.35 -10.24
C MET A 76 -3.29 -2.23 -10.99
N TYR A 77 -3.07 -3.48 -10.54
CA TYR A 77 -2.22 -4.50 -11.17
C TYR A 77 -2.94 -5.45 -12.15
N GLY A 78 -4.21 -5.19 -12.47
CA GLY A 78 -5.02 -6.02 -13.39
C GLY A 78 -4.50 -6.11 -14.82
#